data_AF-A0A7T8AR34-F1
#
_entry.id   AF-A0A7T8AR34-F1
#
_cell.length_a   1.000
_cell.length_b   1.000
_cell.length_c   1.000
_cell.angle_alpha   90.00
_cell.angle_beta   90.00
_cell.angle_gamma   90.00
#
_symmetry.space_group_name_H-M   'P 1'
#
loop_
_entity.id
_entity.type
_entity.pdbx_description
1 polymer ?
#
loop_
_entity_poly.entity_id
_entity_poly.type
_entity_poly.pdbx_seq_one_letter_code
_entity_poly.pdbx_strand_id
1 'polypeptide(L)'
;MAIGIEIVGGGKNKISDSSIELTGTNSKGIVMLDTSENEVRNVRIFIESCAEQIKEMTDTIVNLEDDTVNPKSSNTFKFDVVKTIPKISCASTELEIQSTGLALISLLSNWITIKSSLTPVLAPYIDYLLKLIAGN
;
A
#
# COMPACT_ATOMS: atom_id res chain seq x y z
N MET A 1 13.65 -6.81 8.54
CA MET A 1 13.71 -6.85 7.07
C MET A 1 13.94 -8.29 6.67
N ALA A 2 13.03 -8.88 5.90
CA ALA A 2 13.17 -10.22 5.33
C ALA A 2 13.16 -10.13 3.79
N ILE A 3 13.86 -11.05 3.13
CA ILE A 3 13.77 -11.25 1.69
C ILE A 3 13.29 -12.68 1.49
N GLY A 4 12.19 -12.86 0.75
CA GLY A 4 11.63 -14.19 0.50
C GLY A 4 12.49 -15.00 -0.45
N ILE A 5 12.77 -14.44 -1.62
CA ILE A 5 13.68 -15.01 -2.60
C ILE A 5 14.69 -13.94 -3.01
N GLU A 6 15.97 -14.28 -2.95
CA GLU A 6 17.05 -13.44 -3.45
C GLU A 6 17.86 -14.23 -4.49
N ILE A 7 17.98 -13.67 -5.70
CA ILE A 7 18.82 -14.21 -6.77
C ILE A 7 19.88 -13.16 -7.11
N VAL A 8 21.15 -13.50 -6.91
CA VAL A 8 22.30 -12.64 -7.20
C VAL A 8 23.19 -13.34 -8.22
N GLY A 9 23.34 -12.76 -9.42
CA GLY A 9 24.15 -13.34 -10.49
C GLY A 9 23.44 -14.43 -11.30
N GLY A 10 24.12 -14.91 -12.35
CA GLY A 10 23.67 -16.05 -13.15
C GLY A 10 22.38 -15.79 -13.94
N GLY A 11 21.55 -16.82 -14.09
CA GLY A 11 20.29 -16.70 -14.81
C GLY A 11 19.54 -18.00 -15.01
N LYS A 12 18.40 -17.94 -15.70
CA LYS A 12 17.52 -19.08 -16.03
C LYS A 12 16.88 -19.75 -14.82
N ASN A 13 16.66 -19.00 -13.75
CA ASN A 13 15.90 -19.48 -12.60
C ASN A 13 14.42 -19.51 -12.94
N LYS A 14 13.74 -20.55 -12.49
CA LYS A 14 12.29 -20.72 -12.67
C LYS A 14 11.64 -20.87 -11.30
N ILE A 15 10.78 -19.93 -10.94
CA ILE A 15 9.99 -19.96 -9.72
C ILE A 15 8.53 -19.98 -10.14
N SER A 16 7.81 -21.03 -9.79
CA SER A 16 6.38 -21.10 -10.07
C SER A 16 5.58 -21.66 -8.90
N ASP A 17 4.30 -21.30 -8.87
CA ASP A 17 3.26 -21.93 -8.04
C ASP A 17 3.64 -21.98 -6.55
N SER A 18 4.15 -20.85 -6.04
CA SER A 18 4.74 -20.72 -4.71
C SER A 18 4.02 -19.65 -3.86
N SER A 19 4.09 -19.79 -2.53
CA SER A 19 3.65 -18.76 -1.58
C SER A 19 4.83 -18.34 -0.71
N ILE A 20 4.99 -17.03 -0.52
CA ILE A 20 6.04 -16.43 0.30
C ILE A 20 5.35 -15.60 1.39
N GLU A 21 5.55 -15.95 2.65
CA GLU A 21 5.05 -15.20 3.79
C GLU A 21 6.21 -14.51 4.50
N LEU A 22 6.13 -13.18 4.66
CA LEU A 22 7.19 -12.37 5.23
C LEU A 22 6.66 -11.59 6.43
N THR A 23 7.32 -11.79 7.56
CA THR A 23 7.05 -11.09 8.82
C THR A 23 8.16 -10.06 9.06
N GLY A 24 7.80 -8.78 9.04
CA GLY A 24 8.73 -7.67 9.29
C GLY A 24 8.57 -6.48 8.34
N THR A 25 8.72 -5.29 8.90
CA THR A 25 8.69 -4.00 8.17
C THR A 25 9.76 -3.94 7.10
N ASN A 26 9.40 -3.46 5.90
CA ASN A 26 10.25 -3.33 4.71
C ASN A 26 10.75 -4.65 4.12
N SER A 27 9.98 -5.73 4.24
CA SER A 27 10.34 -7.01 3.62
C SER A 27 10.12 -7.00 2.10
N LYS A 28 10.91 -7.76 1.36
CA LYS A 28 10.82 -7.88 -0.10
C LYS A 28 10.47 -9.31 -0.49
N GLY A 29 9.47 -9.48 -1.34
CA GLY A 29 9.05 -10.79 -1.83
C GLY A 29 10.15 -11.50 -2.62
N ILE A 30 10.52 -10.91 -3.76
CA ILE A 30 11.52 -11.45 -4.67
C ILE A 30 12.47 -10.31 -5.06
N VAL A 31 13.76 -10.52 -4.90
CA VAL A 31 14.84 -9.61 -5.30
C VAL A 31 15.70 -10.32 -6.33
N MET A 32 15.92 -9.67 -7.47
CA MET A 32 16.79 -10.14 -8.55
C MET A 32 17.86 -9.08 -8.81
N LEU A 33 19.12 -9.46 -8.64
CA LEU A 33 20.28 -8.59 -8.85
C LEU A 33 21.25 -9.25 -9.82
N ASP A 34 21.68 -8.50 -10.84
CA ASP A 34 22.70 -8.93 -11.80
C ASP A 34 22.45 -10.33 -12.41
N THR A 35 21.19 -10.65 -12.72
CA THR A 35 20.75 -11.97 -13.19
C THR A 35 19.87 -11.84 -14.44
N SER A 36 19.84 -12.85 -15.32
CA SER A 36 19.12 -12.80 -16.59
C SER A 36 18.23 -14.01 -16.87
N GLU A 37 17.25 -13.86 -17.78
CA GLU A 37 16.39 -14.96 -18.26
C GLU A 37 15.61 -15.71 -17.15
N ASN A 38 15.30 -15.05 -16.04
CA ASN A 38 14.51 -15.66 -14.96
C ASN A 38 13.02 -15.59 -15.28
N GLU A 39 12.28 -16.60 -14.81
CA GLU A 39 10.83 -16.70 -14.96
C GLU A 39 10.18 -16.86 -13.58
N VAL A 40 9.26 -15.96 -13.24
CA VAL A 40 8.44 -16.03 -12.02
C VAL A 40 6.97 -16.07 -12.44
N ARG A 41 6.25 -17.12 -12.04
CA ARG A 41 4.83 -17.31 -12.38
C ARG A 41 4.03 -17.74 -11.17
N ASN A 42 2.80 -17.24 -11.03
CA ASN A 42 1.87 -17.69 -9.98
C ASN A 42 2.46 -17.68 -8.56
N VAL A 43 3.29 -16.69 -8.24
CA VAL A 43 3.84 -16.55 -6.88
C VAL A 43 2.97 -15.58 -6.09
N ARG A 44 2.45 -16.03 -4.96
CA ARG A 44 1.73 -15.20 -4.00
C ARG A 44 2.72 -14.71 -2.94
N ILE A 45 2.77 -13.41 -2.70
CA ILE A 45 3.61 -12.81 -1.65
C ILE A 45 2.69 -12.17 -0.62
N PHE A 46 2.78 -12.62 0.62
CA PHE A 46 2.11 -12.03 1.77
C PHE A 46 3.15 -11.32 2.64
N ILE A 47 2.95 -10.02 2.87
CA ILE A 47 3.83 -9.20 3.70
C ILE A 47 3.02 -8.65 4.86
N GLU A 48 3.27 -9.15 6.06
CA GLU A 48 2.50 -8.82 7.27
C GLU A 48 2.55 -7.32 7.59
N SER A 49 3.70 -6.67 7.37
CA SER A 49 3.85 -5.24 7.65
C SER A 49 2.98 -4.33 6.78
N CYS A 50 2.60 -4.76 5.58
CA CYS A 50 1.66 -4.00 4.74
C CYS A 50 0.25 -4.02 5.37
N ALA A 51 -0.14 -5.13 5.98
CA ALA A 51 -1.40 -5.21 6.72
C ALA A 51 -1.36 -4.34 7.99
N GLU A 52 -0.22 -4.27 8.67
CA GLU A 52 -0.03 -3.41 9.84
C GLU A 52 -0.12 -1.92 9.49
N GLN A 53 0.54 -1.46 8.41
CA GLN A 53 0.51 -0.05 8.00
C GLN A 53 -0.88 0.40 7.56
N ILE A 54 -1.63 -0.45 6.86
CA ILE A 54 -3.03 -0.16 6.52
C ILE A 54 -3.91 -0.10 7.76
N LYS A 55 -3.68 -0.98 8.73
CA LYS A 55 -4.38 -0.96 10.01
C LYS A 55 -4.07 0.32 10.79
N GLU A 56 -2.80 0.70 10.91
CA GLU A 56 -2.37 1.93 11.58
C GLU A 56 -2.98 3.19 10.94
N MET A 57 -2.99 3.25 9.60
CA MET A 57 -3.67 4.32 8.86
C MET A 57 -5.17 4.37 9.19
N THR A 58 -5.83 3.21 9.21
CA THR A 58 -7.27 3.12 9.54
C THR A 58 -7.53 3.61 10.96
N ASP A 59 -6.78 3.10 11.93
CA ASP A 59 -6.94 3.45 13.35
C ASP A 59 -6.67 4.95 13.58
N THR A 60 -5.63 5.51 12.94
CA THR A 60 -5.33 6.93 13.03
C THR A 60 -6.46 7.78 12.48
N ILE A 61 -7.00 7.43 11.31
CA ILE A 61 -8.06 8.21 10.66
C ILE A 61 -9.37 8.14 11.43
N VAL A 62 -9.73 6.97 11.97
CA VAL A 62 -10.94 6.81 12.80
C VAL A 62 -10.85 7.66 14.06
N ASN A 63 -9.67 7.76 14.68
CA ASN A 63 -9.45 8.51 15.92
C ASN A 63 -9.22 10.02 15.71
N LEU A 64 -9.15 10.52 14.47
CA LEU A 64 -9.06 11.95 14.22
C LEU A 64 -10.34 12.66 14.67
N GLU A 65 -10.21 13.65 15.55
CA GLU A 65 -11.32 14.53 15.92
C GLU A 65 -11.51 15.63 14.84
N ASP A 66 -11.95 15.20 13.66
CA ASP A 66 -12.27 16.09 12.55
C ASP A 66 -13.51 15.63 11.77
N ASP A 67 -14.40 16.59 11.48
CA ASP A 67 -15.64 16.38 10.73
C ASP A 67 -15.68 17.24 9.46
N THR A 68 -14.52 17.55 8.89
CA THR A 68 -14.45 18.32 7.64
C THR A 68 -15.21 17.58 6.55
N VAL A 69 -16.19 18.27 5.96
CA VAL A 69 -17.03 17.73 4.89
C VAL A 69 -16.27 17.77 3.57
N ASN A 70 -16.31 16.65 2.84
CA ASN A 70 -15.84 16.56 1.47
C ASN A 70 -16.91 17.17 0.54
N PRO A 71 -16.60 18.27 -0.16
CA PRO A 71 -17.58 18.95 -1.01
C PRO A 71 -18.04 18.11 -2.21
N LYS A 72 -17.31 17.04 -2.58
CA LYS A 72 -17.67 16.17 -3.70
C LYS A 72 -18.68 15.09 -3.34
N SER A 73 -18.65 14.59 -2.10
CA SER A 73 -19.49 13.46 -1.65
C SER A 73 -20.58 13.88 -0.67
N SER A 74 -20.47 15.08 -0.07
CA SER A 74 -21.27 15.53 1.07
C SER A 74 -21.10 14.70 2.35
N ASN A 75 -20.19 13.73 2.38
CA ASN A 75 -19.78 13.02 3.61
C ASN A 75 -18.58 13.72 4.26
N THR A 76 -18.17 13.30 5.45
CA THR A 76 -16.86 13.70 5.99
C THR A 76 -15.73 13.03 5.23
N PHE A 77 -14.58 13.70 5.11
CA PHE A 77 -13.37 13.08 4.54
C PHE A 77 -13.00 11.79 5.28
N LYS A 78 -13.14 11.78 6.62
CA LYS A 78 -12.97 10.60 7.46
C LYS A 78 -13.78 9.42 6.97
N PHE A 79 -15.07 9.61 6.73
CA PHE A 79 -15.96 8.56 6.24
C PHE A 79 -15.53 8.04 4.86
N ASP A 80 -15.26 8.94 3.93
CA ASP A 80 -14.88 8.57 2.56
C ASP A 80 -13.56 7.79 2.54
N VAL A 81 -12.59 8.17 3.37
CA VAL A 81 -11.31 7.48 3.48
C VAL A 81 -11.49 6.10 4.12
N VAL A 82 -12.13 6.00 5.29
CA VAL A 82 -12.34 4.72 5.99
C VAL A 82 -13.10 3.72 5.12
N LYS A 83 -14.08 4.17 4.32
CA LYS A 83 -14.81 3.33 3.37
C LYS A 83 -13.94 2.84 2.21
N THR A 84 -12.88 3.58 1.86
CA THR A 84 -12.04 3.28 0.70
C THR A 84 -10.85 2.39 1.06
N ILE A 85 -10.30 2.49 2.27
CA ILE A 85 -9.13 1.70 2.70
C ILE A 85 -9.28 0.18 2.48
N PRO A 86 -10.39 -0.49 2.86
CA PRO A 86 -10.52 -1.94 2.72
C PRO A 86 -10.42 -2.44 1.27
N LYS A 87 -10.68 -1.56 0.29
CA LYS A 87 -10.59 -1.91 -1.12
C LYS A 87 -9.16 -2.22 -1.56
N ILE A 88 -8.15 -1.69 -0.86
CA ILE A 88 -6.75 -2.08 -1.10
C ILE A 88 -6.52 -3.53 -0.70
N SER A 89 -7.00 -3.93 0.50
CA SER A 89 -6.82 -5.29 1.00
C SER A 89 -7.62 -6.34 0.23
N CYS A 90 -8.71 -5.94 -0.43
CA CYS A 90 -9.53 -6.81 -1.28
C CYS A 90 -9.16 -6.78 -2.78
N ALA A 91 -8.19 -5.95 -3.18
CA ALA A 91 -7.79 -5.84 -4.58
C ALA A 91 -7.18 -7.15 -5.08
N SER A 92 -7.62 -7.59 -6.25
CA SER A 92 -7.16 -8.81 -6.92
C SER A 92 -6.17 -8.52 -8.05
N THR A 93 -6.02 -7.25 -8.43
CA THR A 93 -5.11 -6.81 -9.50
C THR A 93 -4.29 -5.60 -9.09
N GLU A 94 -3.12 -5.43 -9.72
CA GLU A 94 -2.28 -4.23 -9.54
C GLU A 94 -3.03 -2.95 -9.91
N LEU A 95 -3.84 -2.98 -10.96
CA LEU A 95 -4.62 -1.83 -11.42
C LEU A 95 -5.70 -1.41 -10.40
N GLU A 96 -6.30 -2.36 -9.68
CA GLU A 96 -7.20 -2.08 -8.55
C GLU A 96 -6.46 -1.45 -7.37
N ILE A 97 -5.25 -1.93 -7.06
CA ILE A 97 -4.39 -1.34 -6.02
C ILE A 97 -4.03 0.10 -6.40
N GLN A 98 -3.55 0.33 -7.62
CA GLN A 98 -3.15 1.65 -8.11
C GLN A 98 -4.32 2.64 -8.12
N SER A 99 -5.47 2.25 -8.68
CA SER A 99 -6.65 3.12 -8.75
C SER A 99 -7.20 3.44 -7.35
N THR A 100 -7.24 2.48 -6.44
CA THR A 100 -7.67 2.69 -5.06
C THR A 100 -6.67 3.57 -4.29
N GLY A 101 -5.38 3.31 -4.45
CA GLY A 101 -4.31 4.10 -3.82
C GLY A 101 -4.33 5.57 -4.26
N LEU A 102 -4.48 5.83 -5.57
CA LEU A 102 -4.64 7.18 -6.10
C LEU A 102 -5.90 7.88 -5.56
N ALA A 103 -7.02 7.16 -5.42
CA ALA A 103 -8.23 7.71 -4.84
C ALA A 103 -8.03 8.12 -3.37
N LEU A 104 -7.36 7.29 -2.57
CA LEU A 104 -7.01 7.61 -1.18
C LEU A 104 -6.06 8.81 -1.09
N ILE A 105 -5.00 8.84 -1.90
CA ILE A 105 -4.06 9.98 -1.96
C ILE A 105 -4.83 11.27 -2.26
N SER A 106 -5.78 11.23 -3.21
CA SER A 106 -6.60 12.38 -3.55
C SER A 106 -7.47 12.82 -2.37
N LEU A 107 -8.12 11.89 -1.68
CA LEU A 107 -8.94 12.20 -0.50
C LEU A 107 -8.10 12.85 0.60
N LEU A 108 -6.95 12.26 0.96
CA LEU A 108 -6.05 12.78 1.99
C LEU A 108 -5.48 14.15 1.61
N SER A 109 -5.03 14.33 0.37
CA SER A 109 -4.47 15.61 -0.11
C SER A 109 -5.53 16.72 -0.10
N ASN A 110 -6.76 16.42 -0.51
CA ASN A 110 -7.86 17.38 -0.47
C ASN A 110 -8.22 17.74 0.98
N TRP A 111 -8.21 16.75 1.88
CA TRP A 111 -8.44 16.99 3.30
C TRP A 111 -7.38 17.90 3.91
N ILE A 112 -6.09 17.64 3.64
CA ILE A 112 -4.97 18.50 4.03
C ILE A 112 -5.13 19.91 3.44
N THR A 113 -5.51 20.04 2.18
CA THR A 113 -5.69 21.35 1.53
C THR A 113 -6.74 22.20 2.23
N ILE A 114 -7.83 21.58 2.71
CA ILE A 114 -8.91 22.26 3.43
C ILE A 114 -8.54 22.49 4.90
N LYS A 115 -7.87 21.52 5.53
CA LYS A 115 -7.45 21.58 6.94
C LYS A 115 -5.96 21.26 7.07
N SER A 116 -5.14 22.26 6.78
CA SER A 116 -3.67 22.14 6.72
C SER A 116 -3.03 21.71 8.04
N SER A 117 -3.70 21.92 9.19
CA SER A 117 -3.24 21.41 10.49
C SER A 117 -3.17 19.88 10.56
N LEU A 118 -3.84 19.15 9.66
CA LEU A 118 -3.76 17.69 9.57
C LEU A 118 -2.53 17.18 8.81
N THR A 119 -1.76 18.06 8.15
CA THR A 119 -0.57 17.66 7.36
C THR A 119 0.37 16.72 8.11
N PRO A 120 0.78 16.99 9.37
CA PRO A 120 1.73 16.13 10.08
C PRO A 120 1.21 14.71 10.32
N VAL A 121 -0.11 14.53 10.37
CA VAL A 121 -0.75 13.24 10.62
C VAL A 121 -1.02 12.49 9.32
N LEU A 122 -1.44 13.20 8.27
CA LEU A 122 -1.91 12.57 7.03
C LEU A 122 -0.83 12.40 5.95
N ALA A 123 0.19 13.27 5.92
CA ALA A 123 1.26 13.18 4.91
C ALA A 123 2.04 11.85 4.93
N PRO A 124 2.38 11.26 6.09
CA PRO A 124 3.06 9.95 6.12
C PRO A 124 2.28 8.84 5.40
N TYR A 125 0.95 8.88 5.44
CA TYR A 125 0.10 7.90 4.75
C TYR A 125 0.03 8.14 3.24
N ILE A 126 0.15 9.38 2.79
CA ILE A 126 0.31 9.68 1.36
C ILE A 126 1.62 9.09 0.84
N ASP A 127 2.73 9.28 1.56
CA ASP A 127 4.03 8.72 1.18
C ASP A 127 4.01 7.19 1.14
N TYR A 128 3.33 6.57 2.11
CA TYR A 128 3.11 5.12 2.12
C TYR A 128 2.31 4.66 0.89
N LEU A 129 1.18 5.30 0.59
CA LEU A 129 0.35 4.95 -0.56
C LEU A 129 1.09 5.15 -1.89
N LEU A 130 1.94 6.17 -2.00
CA LEU A 130 2.80 6.39 -3.17
C LEU A 130 3.79 5.24 -3.39
N LYS A 131 4.41 4.73 -2.32
CA LYS A 131 5.29 3.55 -2.40
C LYS A 131 4.50 2.30 -2.80
N LEU A 132 3.33 2.10 -2.19
CA LEU A 132 2.46 0.97 -2.47
C LEU A 132 2.04 0.92 -3.95
N ILE A 133 1.59 2.03 -4.53
CA ILE A 133 1.17 2.06 -5.94
C ILE A 133 2.35 2.01 -6.93
N ALA A 134 3.55 2.40 -6.50
CA ALA A 134 4.77 2.29 -7.28
C ALA A 134 5.36 0.87 -7.29
N GLY A 135 4.82 -0.04 -6.46
CA GLY A 135 5.33 -1.41 -6.31
C GLY A 135 6.68 -1.50 -5.57
N ASN A 136 6.99 -0.53 -4.71
CA ASN A 136 8.28 -0.40 -4.00
C ASN A 136 8.21 -0.71 -2.50
#